data_AF-S0GRZ1-F1
#
_entry.id   AF-S0GRZ1-F1
#
_cell.length_a   1.000
_cell.length_b   1.000
_cell.length_c   1.000
_cell.angle_alpha   90.00
_cell.angle_beta   90.00
_cell.angle_gamma   90.00
#
_symmetry.space_group_name_H-M   'P 1'
#
loop_
_entity.id
_entity.type
_entity.pdbx_description
1 polymer ?
#
loop_
_entity_poly.entity_id
_entity_poly.type
_entity_poly.pdbx_seq_one_letter_code
_entity_poly.pdbx_strand_id
1 'polypeptide(L)' 'MTRVMELLADKNLSILEVSEKAGFTNQRYFSTVFKQANGMTPSKYRQEHFS' A
#
# COMPACT_ATOMS: atom_id res chain seq x y z
N MET A 1 5.01 -2.38 9.40
CA MET A 1 4.30 -2.61 8.12
C MET A 1 2.88 -3.16 8.30
N THR A 2 2.52 -3.75 9.44
CA THR A 2 1.19 -4.34 9.72
C THR A 2 0.03 -3.40 9.39
N ARG A 3 0.10 -2.14 9.81
CA ARG A 3 -0.93 -1.12 9.56
C ARG A 3 -1.16 -0.81 8.08
N VAL A 4 -0.13 -0.92 7.23
CA VAL A 4 -0.29 -0.67 5.79
C VAL A 4 -1.01 -1.83 5.11
N MET A 5 -0.75 -3.06 5.55
CA MET A 5 -1.43 -4.25 5.03
C MET A 5 -2.92 -4.25 5.40
N GLU A 6 -3.26 -3.81 6.61
CA GLU A 6 -4.67 -3.61 7.03
C GLU A 6 -5.37 -2.57 6.17
N LEU A 7 -4.72 -1.43 5.89
CA LEU A 7 -5.25 -0.39 5.01
C LEU A 7 -5.41 -0.87 3.56
N LEU A 8 -4.52 -1.75 3.08
CA LEU A 8 -4.61 -2.35 1.74
C LEU A 8 -5.75 -3.37 1.61
N ALA A 9 -6.22 -3.96 2.71
CA ALA A 9 -7.35 -4.88 2.71
C ALA A 9 -8.69 -4.17 2.48
N ASP A 10 -8.77 -2.88 2.84
CA ASP A 10 -9.96 -2.07 2.58
C ASP A 10 -10.03 -1.68 1.10
N LYS A 11 -10.92 -2.34 0.35
CA LYS A 11 -11.16 -2.09 -1.08
C LYS A 11 -11.72 -0.70 -1.36
N ASN A 12 -12.26 -0.01 -0.36
CA ASN A 12 -12.78 1.34 -0.52
C ASN A 12 -11.65 2.38 -0.50
N LEU A 13 -10.46 2.03 -0.01
CA LEU A 13 -9.31 2.91 -0.02
C LEU A 13 -8.51 2.76 -1.33
N SER A 14 -8.30 3.88 -1.99
CA SER A 14 -7.34 3.98 -3.08
C SER A 14 -5.90 3.83 -2.56
N ILE A 15 -4.97 3.44 -3.43
CA ILE A 15 -3.55 3.34 -3.06
C ILE A 15 -2.98 4.69 -2.62
N LEU A 16 -3.54 5.80 -3.13
CA LEU A 16 -3.20 7.14 -2.70
C LEU A 16 -3.61 7.36 -1.24
N GLU A 17 -4.86 7.10 -0.88
CA GLU A 17 -5.35 7.26 0.50
C GLU A 17 -4.61 6.34 1.49
N VAL A 18 -4.27 5.11 1.06
CA VAL A 18 -3.43 4.20 1.85
C VAL A 18 -2.05 4.84 2.08
N SER A 19 -1.45 5.44 1.05
CA SER A 19 -0.15 6.10 1.17
C SER A 19 -0.18 7.28 2.13
N GLU A 20 -1.24 8.11 2.06
CA GLU A 20 -1.43 9.26 2.94
C GLU A 20 -1.65 8.82 4.40
N LYS A 21 -2.52 7.82 4.62
CA LYS A 21 -2.78 7.23 5.95
C LYS A 21 -1.56 6.52 6.53
N ALA A 22 -0.64 6.05 5.67
CA ALA A 22 0.63 5.47 6.06
C ALA A 22 1.72 6.53 6.37
N GLY A 23 1.40 7.83 6.23
CA GLY A 23 2.31 8.93 6.54
C GLY A 23 3.19 9.37 5.37
N PHE A 24 2.89 8.93 4.14
CA PHE A 24 3.62 9.34 2.94
C PHE A 24 2.89 10.47 2.23
N THR A 25 3.64 11.52 1.90
CA THR A 25 3.14 12.66 1.10
C THR A 25 3.18 12.39 -0.41
N ASN A 26 3.84 11.32 -0.83
CA ASN A 26 4.01 10.96 -2.23
C ASN A 26 3.77 9.46 -2.44
N GLN A 27 2.71 9.13 -3.20
CA GLN A 27 2.32 7.75 -3.51
C GLN A 27 3.40 6.97 -4.27
N ARG A 28 4.19 7.62 -5.13
CA ARG A 28 5.28 6.98 -5.87
C ARG A 28 6.41 6.59 -4.92
N TYR A 29 6.76 7.48 -3.99
CA TYR A 29 7.76 7.19 -2.96
C TYR A 29 7.28 6.06 -2.03
N PHE A 30 6.03 6.12 -1.57
CA PHE A 30 5.38 5.03 -0.83
C PHE A 30 5.48 3.69 -1.57
N SER A 31 5.13 3.67 -2.85
CA SER A 31 5.15 2.44 -3.66
C SER A 31 6.57 1.86 -3.78
N THR A 32 7.59 2.71 -3.91
CA THR A 32 9.00 2.29 -3.93
C THR A 32 9.41 1.68 -2.59
N VAL A 33 9.16 2.37 -1.48
CA VAL A 33 9.51 1.91 -0.13
C VAL A 33 8.76 0.61 0.20
N PHE A 34 7.47 0.55 -0.11
CA PHE A 34 6.65 -0.65 0.10
C PHE A 34 7.18 -1.84 -0.71
N LYS A 35 7.57 -1.62 -1.97
CA LYS A 35 8.17 -2.66 -2.81
C LYS A 35 9.54 -3.11 -2.31
N GLN A 36 10.38 -2.19 -1.83
CA GLN A 36 11.67 -2.55 -1.24
C GLN A 36 11.49 -3.40 0.03
N ALA A 37 10.46 -3.10 0.82
CA ALA A 37 10.17 -3.82 2.06
C ALA A 37 9.45 -5.17 1.85
N ASN A 38 8.55 -5.30 0.87
CA ASN A 38 7.68 -6.48 0.68
C ASN A 38 7.91 -7.23 -0.64
N GLY A 39 8.86 -6.80 -1.47
CA GLY A 39 9.17 -7.41 -2.77
C GLY A 39 8.20 -7.09 -3.91
N MET A 40 7.04 -6.48 -3.63
CA MET A 40 6.01 -6.17 -4.62
C MET A 40 5.33 -4.82 -4.38
N THR A 41 4.69 -4.24 -5.40
CA THR A 41 3.98 -2.96 -5.26
C THR A 41 2.72 -3.12 -4.40
N PRO A 42 2.25 -2.06 -3.71
CA PRO A 42 1.06 -2.13 -2.87
C PRO A 42 -0.20 -2.50 -3.67
N SER A 43 -0.32 -2.04 -4.92
CA SER A 43 -1.42 -2.45 -5.82
C SER A 43 -1.41 -3.95 -6.12
N LYS A 44 -0.21 -4.51 -6.38
CA LYS A 44 -0.04 -5.95 -6.66
C LYS A 44 -0.31 -6.78 -5.41
N TYR A 45 0.20 -6.34 -4.26
CA TYR A 45 -0.08 -6.97 -2.96
C TYR A 45 -1.59 -7.04 -2.71
N ARG A 46 -2.32 -5.94 -2.95
CA ARG A 46 -3.78 -5.92 -2.79
C ARG A 46 -4.49 -6.89 -3.74
N GLN A 47 -4.04 -6.99 -4.98
CA GLN A 47 -4.60 -7.93 -5.95
C GLN A 47 -4.34 -9.39 -5.57
N GLU A 48 -3.14 -9.74 -5.07
CA GLU A 48 -2.82 -11.13 -4.74
C GLU A 48 -3.44 -11.60 -3.42
N HIS A 49 -3.59 -10.71 -2.45
CA HIS A 49 -4.06 -11.07 -1.10
C HIS A 49 -5.52 -10.74 -0.82
N PHE A 50 -6.11 -9.78 -1.55
CA PHE A 50 -7.44 -9.26 -1.25
C PHE A 50 -8.34 -9.15 -2.49
N SER A 51 -8.03 -9.80 -3.62
CA SER A 51 -8.95 -9.85 -4.76
C SER A 51 -10.26 -10.54 -4.40
#